data_AF-A0A833T851-F1
#
_entry.id   AF-A0A833T851-F1
#
_cell.length_a   1.000
_cell.length_b   1.000
_cell.length_c   1.000
_cell.angle_alpha   90.00
_cell.angle_beta   90.00
_cell.angle_gamma   90.00
#
_symmetry.space_group_name_H-M   'P 1'
#
loop_
_entity.id
_entity.type
_entity.pdbx_description
1 polymer ?
#
loop_
_entity_poly.entity_id
_entity_poly.type
_entity_poly.pdbx_seq_one_letter_code
_entity_poly.pdbx_strand_id
1 'polypeptide(L)'
;MGLYTIRRQSSVPITLEQEATNVAISHDCVIVDNYFGRLCTLWAVCSDKYRWQEPNYELNFRACVTLTNIHVRVHPLRVNDEANYASYQRRLYTIG
;
A
#
# COMPACT_ATOMS: atom_id res chain seq x y z
N MET A 1 19.79 -2.73 -2.49
CA MET A 1 19.18 -4.07 -2.31
C MET A 1 17.66 -3.88 -2.32
N GLY A 2 16.93 -4.47 -3.26
CA GLY A 2 15.46 -4.39 -3.26
C GLY A 2 14.87 -5.34 -2.23
N LEU A 3 13.87 -4.90 -1.48
CA LEU A 3 13.11 -5.76 -0.56
C LEU A 3 12.06 -6.53 -1.38
N TYR A 4 12.43 -7.69 -1.91
CA TYR A 4 11.51 -8.56 -2.64
C TYR A 4 11.23 -9.83 -1.83
N THR A 5 9.97 -10.21 -1.75
CA THR A 5 9.58 -11.50 -1.18
C THR A 5 10.13 -12.62 -2.04
N ILE A 6 10.67 -13.67 -1.41
CA ILE A 6 11.10 -14.90 -2.07
C ILE A 6 9.85 -15.60 -2.62
N ARG A 7 9.74 -15.63 -3.95
CA ARG A 7 8.59 -16.21 -4.65
C ARG A 7 8.74 -17.74 -4.70
N ARG A 8 7.66 -18.46 -4.39
CA ARG A 8 7.62 -19.93 -4.50
C ARG A 8 7.84 -20.32 -5.96
N GLN A 9 8.93 -21.03 -6.26
CA GLN A 9 9.08 -21.74 -7.53
C GLN A 9 8.29 -23.05 -7.41
N SER A 10 7.53 -23.40 -8.45
CA SER A 10 6.46 -24.42 -8.40
C SER A 10 6.90 -25.81 -7.94
N SER A 11 8.21 -26.09 -7.90
CA SER A 11 8.80 -27.37 -7.52
C SER A 11 9.56 -27.39 -6.18
N VAL A 12 9.75 -26.25 -5.50
CA VAL A 12 10.53 -26.19 -4.25
C VAL A 12 9.67 -25.59 -3.12
N PRO A 13 9.43 -26.33 -2.01
CA PRO A 13 8.83 -25.77 -0.82
C PRO A 13 9.71 -24.65 -0.24
N ILE A 14 9.09 -23.53 0.12
CA ILE A 14 9.77 -22.45 0.84
C ILE A 14 10.15 -22.98 2.23
N THR A 15 11.38 -22.71 2.67
CA THR A 15 11.82 -23.10 4.02
C THR A 15 11.18 -22.19 5.08
N LEU A 16 11.08 -22.66 6.33
CA LEU A 16 10.57 -21.86 7.46
C LEU A 16 11.30 -20.52 7.61
N GLU A 17 12.61 -20.49 7.33
CA GLU A 17 13.44 -19.29 7.38
C GLU A 17 13.12 -18.29 6.26
N GLN A 18 12.86 -18.79 5.05
CA GLN A 18 12.42 -17.95 3.92
C GLN A 18 11.00 -17.40 4.15
N GLU A 19 10.13 -18.17 4.80
CA GLU A 19 8.80 -17.71 5.19
C GLU A 19 8.87 -16.61 6.26
N ALA A 20 9.71 -16.79 7.30
CA ALA A 20 9.96 -15.75 8.29
C ALA A 20 10.52 -14.46 7.66
N THR A 21 11.41 -14.59 6.68
CA THR A 21 11.95 -13.46 5.90
C THR A 21 10.84 -12.74 5.11
N ASN A 22 9.96 -13.49 4.45
CA ASN A 22 8.84 -12.92 3.71
C ASN A 22 7.83 -12.23 4.64
N VAL A 23 7.58 -12.76 5.84
CA VAL A 23 6.71 -12.13 6.85
C VAL A 23 7.32 -10.82 7.33
N ALA A 24 8.62 -10.78 7.62
CA ALA A 24 9.31 -9.56 8.01
C ALA A 24 9.26 -8.50 6.89
N ILE A 25 9.55 -8.89 5.64
CA ILE A 25 9.46 -8.00 4.48
C ILE A 25 8.02 -7.49 4.28
N SER A 26 7.02 -8.38 4.35
CA SER A 26 5.61 -7.99 4.20
C SER A 26 5.15 -7.05 5.32
N HIS A 27 5.60 -7.30 6.56
CA HIS A 27 5.34 -6.43 7.69
C HIS A 27 5.92 -5.02 7.49
N ASP A 28 7.07 -4.90 6.84
CA ASP A 28 7.69 -3.60 6.58
C ASP A 28 7.07 -2.91 5.36
N CYS A 29 6.74 -3.67 4.31
CA CYS A 29 6.12 -3.17 3.09
C CYS A 29 4.68 -2.66 3.29
N VAL A 30 3.95 -3.14 4.30
CA VAL A 30 2.55 -2.73 4.51
C VAL A 30 2.36 -1.22 4.69
N ILE A 31 3.33 -0.51 5.26
CA ILE A 31 3.25 0.97 5.39
C ILE A 31 3.33 1.64 4.02
N VAL A 32 4.21 1.14 3.16
CA VAL A 32 4.41 1.66 1.81
C VAL A 32 3.16 1.40 0.97
N ASP A 33 2.63 0.19 1.04
CA ASP A 33 1.39 -0.19 0.34
C ASP A 33 0.20 0.63 0.83
N ASN A 34 0.05 0.80 2.14
CA ASN A 34 -1.01 1.62 2.73
C ASN A 34 -0.89 3.10 2.30
N TYR A 35 0.33 3.62 2.18
CA TYR A 35 0.56 4.99 1.72
C TYR A 35 0.14 5.18 0.25
N PHE A 36 0.63 4.31 -0.64
CA PHE A 36 0.28 4.39 -2.06
C PHE A 36 -1.19 4.09 -2.32
N GLY A 37 -1.78 3.13 -1.60
CA GLY A 37 -3.22 2.86 -1.65
C GLY A 37 -4.03 4.09 -1.27
N ARG A 38 -3.63 4.82 -0.23
CA ARG A 38 -4.28 6.06 0.19
C ARG A 38 -4.10 7.19 -0.81
N LEU A 39 -2.88 7.38 -1.34
CA LEU A 39 -2.60 8.37 -2.39
C LEU A 39 -3.48 8.11 -3.62
N CYS A 40 -3.53 6.87 -4.11
CA CYS A 40 -4.36 6.53 -5.27
C CYS A 40 -5.85 6.68 -4.99
N THR A 41 -6.34 6.35 -3.79
CA THR A 41 -7.76 6.46 -3.45
C THR A 41 -8.23 7.90 -3.32
N LEU A 42 -7.47 8.75 -2.61
CA LEU A 42 -7.84 10.15 -2.39
C LEU A 42 -7.75 10.98 -3.67
N TRP A 43 -6.81 10.64 -4.56
CA TRP A 43 -6.46 11.44 -5.73
C TRP A 43 -6.69 10.70 -7.05
N ALA A 44 -7.58 9.69 -7.07
CA ALA A 44 -7.93 8.93 -8.28
C ALA A 44 -8.34 9.85 -9.45
N VAL A 45 -9.12 10.90 -9.15
CA VAL A 45 -9.51 11.92 -10.15
C VAL A 45 -8.32 12.70 -10.71
N CYS A 46 -7.28 12.92 -9.90
CA CYS A 46 -6.07 13.57 -10.35
C CYS A 46 -5.25 12.66 -11.27
N SER A 47 -5.28 11.34 -11.02
CA SER A 47 -4.66 10.34 -11.90
C SER A 47 -5.35 10.24 -13.27
N ASP A 48 -6.68 10.36 -13.30
CA ASP A 48 -7.45 10.22 -14.55
C ASP A 48 -7.41 11.47 -15.43
N LYS A 49 -7.45 12.66 -14.81
CA LYS A 49 -7.55 13.95 -15.50
C LYS A 49 -6.20 14.51 -15.96
N TYR A 50 -5.14 14.28 -15.18
CA TYR A 50 -3.83 14.89 -15.42
C TYR A 50 -2.85 13.84 -15.95
N ARG A 51 -3.03 13.42 -17.21
CA ARG A 51 -2.06 12.56 -17.91
C ARG A 51 -0.96 13.41 -18.55
N TRP A 52 0.28 13.13 -18.18
CA TRP A 52 1.57 13.39 -18.86
C TRP A 52 1.64 14.63 -19.78
N GLN A 53 2.52 15.58 -19.42
CA GLN A 53 2.90 16.80 -20.17
C GLN A 53 2.11 18.08 -19.83
N GLU A 54 1.19 18.07 -18.85
CA GLU A 54 0.67 19.34 -18.35
C GLU A 54 1.70 20.06 -17.48
N PRO A 55 1.92 21.38 -17.68
CA PRO A 55 2.84 22.19 -16.86
C PRO A 55 2.57 22.09 -15.36
N ASN A 56 1.34 21.74 -14.99
CA ASN A 56 0.87 21.67 -13.62
C ASN A 56 0.96 20.26 -13.01
N TYR A 57 1.38 19.24 -13.78
CA TYR A 57 1.43 17.86 -13.28
C TYR A 57 2.33 17.75 -12.04
N GLU A 58 3.52 18.35 -12.08
CA GLU A 58 4.45 18.32 -10.95
C GLU A 58 3.86 19.00 -9.71
N LEU A 59 3.23 20.17 -9.88
CA LEU A 59 2.58 20.90 -8.79
C LEU A 59 1.43 20.09 -8.19
N ASN A 60 0.57 19.54 -9.03
CA ASN A 60 -0.57 18.72 -8.63
C ASN A 60 -0.10 17.44 -7.91
N PHE A 61 0.92 16.77 -8.42
CA PHE A 61 1.48 15.58 -7.79
C PHE A 61 2.10 15.92 -6.42
N ARG A 62 2.89 16.99 -6.33
CA ARG A 62 3.46 17.46 -5.05
C ARG A 62 2.38 17.85 -4.05
N ALA A 63 1.28 18.45 -4.50
CA ALA A 63 0.13 18.75 -3.66
C ALA A 63 -0.54 17.47 -3.13
N CYS A 64 -0.79 16.47 -4.00
CA CYS A 64 -1.35 15.17 -3.60
C CYS A 64 -0.49 14.47 -2.56
N VAL A 65 0.83 14.43 -2.75
CA VAL A 65 1.80 13.85 -1.80
C VAL A 65 1.78 14.61 -0.47
N THR A 66 1.81 15.94 -0.50
CA THR A 66 1.81 16.78 0.70
C THR A 66 0.53 16.60 1.52
N LEU A 67 -0.63 16.62 0.86
CA LEU A 67 -1.93 16.41 1.50
C LEU A 67 -2.05 14.99 2.07
N THR A 68 -1.50 13.99 1.37
CA THR A 68 -1.45 12.61 1.90
C THR A 68 -0.58 12.53 3.14
N ASN A 69 0.57 13.20 3.18
CA ASN A 69 1.42 13.26 4.37
C ASN A 69 0.72 13.91 5.57
N ILE A 70 -0.04 14.98 5.36
CA ILE A 70 -0.86 15.62 6.40
C ILE A 70 -1.94 14.65 6.86
N HIS A 71 -2.64 14.00 5.92
CA HIS A 71 -3.69 13.04 6.24
C HIS A 71 -3.14 11.86 7.05
N VAL A 72 -1.93 11.37 6.77
CA VAL A 72 -1.25 10.31 7.53
C VAL A 72 -0.93 10.74 8.97
N ARG A 73 -0.59 12.03 9.18
CA ARG A 73 -0.36 12.56 10.54
C ARG A 73 -1.63 12.57 11.38
N VAL A 74 -2.80 12.76 10.75
CA VAL A 74 -4.12 12.76 11.42
C VAL A 74 -4.71 11.35 11.52
N HIS A 75 -4.49 10.53 10.50
CA HIS A 75 -4.98 9.15 10.38
C HIS A 75 -3.78 8.23 10.13
N PRO A 76 -3.13 7.70 11.18
CA PRO A 76 -1.93 6.90 11.01
C PRO A 76 -2.17 5.71 10.08
N LEU A 77 -1.18 5.36 9.27
CA LEU A 77 -1.26 4.22 8.34
C LEU A 77 -1.35 2.87 9.03
N ARG A 78 -1.19 2.85 10.37
CA ARG A 78 -1.07 1.65 11.21
C ARG A 78 -1.84 1.69 12.54
N VAL A 79 -2.61 2.74 12.84
CA VAL A 79 -3.36 2.79 14.11
C VAL A 79 -4.76 2.21 13.92
N ASN A 80 -4.98 1.09 14.60
CA ASN A 80 -6.14 0.18 14.61
C ASN A 80 -6.27 -0.76 13.41
N ASP A 81 -5.17 -1.42 13.03
CA ASP A 81 -5.16 -2.50 12.04
C ASP A 81 -6.20 -3.58 12.34
N GLU A 82 -6.50 -3.91 13.61
CA GLU A 82 -7.50 -4.95 13.92
C GLU A 82 -8.90 -4.65 13.36
N ALA A 83 -9.45 -3.46 13.60
CA ALA A 83 -10.84 -3.18 13.25
C ALA A 83 -11.05 -3.06 11.73
N ASN A 84 -10.10 -2.43 11.04
CA ASN A 84 -10.19 -2.22 9.60
C ASN A 84 -9.77 -3.47 8.80
N TYR A 85 -8.74 -4.19 9.24
CA TYR A 85 -8.38 -5.50 8.67
C TYR A 85 -9.48 -6.54 8.92
N ALA A 86 -10.04 -6.60 10.13
CA ALA A 86 -11.18 -7.48 10.40
C ALA A 86 -12.40 -7.13 9.56
N SER A 87 -12.65 -5.83 9.32
CA SER A 87 -13.75 -5.40 8.44
C SER A 87 -13.50 -5.75 6.98
N TYR A 88 -12.26 -5.65 6.49
CA TYR A 88 -11.84 -6.09 5.16
C TYR A 88 -11.96 -7.62 5.01
N GLN A 89 -11.44 -8.41 5.96
CA GLN A 89 -11.58 -9.87 5.97
C GLN A 89 -13.05 -10.29 6.01
N ARG A 90 -13.87 -9.65 6.86
CA ARG A 90 -15.31 -9.93 6.94
C ARG A 90 -16.03 -9.69 5.60
N ARG A 91 -15.66 -8.62 4.88
CA ARG A 91 -16.19 -8.35 3.52
C ARG A 91 -15.78 -9.43 2.53
N LEU A 92 -14.53 -9.90 2.58
CA LEU A 92 -14.06 -10.99 1.71
C LEU A 92 -14.81 -12.30 1.96
N TYR A 93 -15.07 -12.66 3.22
CA TYR A 93 -15.87 -13.85 3.58
C TYR A 93 -17.34 -13.75 3.18
N THR A 94 -17.88 -12.54 2.97
CA THR A 94 -19.28 -12.35 2.57
C THR A 94 -19.46 -12.45 1.06
N ILE A 95 -18.37 -12.31 0.29
CA ILE A 95 -18.37 -12.37 -1.19
C ILE A 95 -17.97 -13.77 -1.69
N GLY A 96 -17.45 -14.64 -0.80
CA GLY A 96 -17.13 -16.04 -1.06
C GLY A 96 -18.27 -16.98 -0.68
#